data_AF-A0A0J6SWP8-F1
#
_entry.id   AF-A0A0J6SWP8-F1
#
_cell.length_a   1.000
_cell.length_b   1.000
_cell.length_c   1.000
_cell.angle_alpha   90.00
_cell.angle_beta   90.00
_cell.angle_gamma   90.00
#
_symmetry.space_group_name_H-M   'P 1'
#
loop_
_entity.id
_entity.type
_entity.pdbx_description
1 polymer ?
#
loop_
_entity_poly.entity_id
_entity_poly.type
_entity_poly.pdbx_seq_one_letter_code
_entity_poly.pdbx_strand_id
1 'polypeptide(L)' 'MRWEEDSDALARRALEGLAVEEFRAGRLTQPELRRLLGFGTRTALDAFLKERGVYVDYDHADLMQDLRDLDHLGL' A
#
# COMPACT_ATOMS: atom_id res chain seq x y z
N MET A 1 1.24 9.48 -28.08
CA MET A 1 -0.07 8.77 -28.14
C MET A 1 -0.73 8.95 -26.78
N ARG A 2 -1.81 9.74 -26.68
CA ARG A 2 -2.41 10.19 -25.40
C ARG A 2 -3.30 9.13 -24.73
N TRP A 3 -3.70 8.10 -25.47
CA TRP A 3 -4.71 7.11 -25.04
C TRP A 3 -4.14 5.93 -24.25
N GLU A 4 -2.83 5.64 -24.38
CA GLU A 4 -2.15 4.62 -23.55
C GLU A 4 -1.90 5.15 -22.12
N GLU A 5 -1.48 6.42 -21.98
CA GLU A 5 -1.30 7.06 -20.67
C GLU A 5 -2.62 7.13 -19.87
N ASP A 6 -3.74 7.41 -20.53
CA ASP A 6 -5.07 7.42 -19.89
C ASP A 6 -5.50 6.01 -19.43
N SER A 7 -5.12 4.97 -20.17
CA SER A 7 -5.40 3.56 -19.80
C SER A 7 -4.56 3.13 -18.60
N ASP A 8 -3.26 3.45 -18.59
CA ASP A 8 -2.37 3.12 -17.48
C ASP A 8 -2.76 3.87 -16.20
N ALA A 9 -3.16 5.14 -16.32
CA ALA A 9 -3.67 5.92 -15.20
C ALA A 9 -4.98 5.33 -14.65
N LEU A 10 -5.86 4.80 -15.51
CA LEU A 10 -7.09 4.14 -15.09
C LEU A 10 -6.80 2.80 -14.39
N ALA A 11 -5.92 1.98 -14.96
CA ALA A 11 -5.51 0.72 -14.36
C ALA A 11 -4.87 0.95 -12.98
N ARG A 12 -4.03 1.98 -12.86
CA ARG A 12 -3.42 2.39 -11.60
C ARG A 12 -4.46 2.80 -10.56
N ARG A 13 -5.44 3.62 -10.94
CA ARG A 13 -6.54 4.03 -10.04
C ARG A 13 -7.41 2.85 -9.60
N ALA A 14 -7.65 1.88 -10.47
CA ALA A 14 -8.39 0.67 -10.15
C ALA A 14 -7.62 -0.20 -9.14
N LEU A 15 -6.31 -0.40 -9.37
CA LEU A 15 -5.44 -1.12 -8.44
C LEU A 15 -5.41 -0.45 -7.06
N GLU A 16 -5.23 0.87 -7.02
CA GLU A 16 -5.23 1.65 -5.78
C GLU A 16 -6.55 1.52 -5.00
N GLY A 17 -7.69 1.60 -5.69
CA GLY A 17 -9.00 1.42 -5.07
C GLY A 17 -9.18 0.02 -4.49
N LEU A 18 -8.87 -1.02 -5.28
CA LEU A 18 -9.00 -2.41 -4.84
C LEU A 18 -8.07 -2.70 -3.65
N ALA A 19 -6.82 -2.26 -3.71
CA ALA A 19 -5.84 -2.48 -2.66
C ALA A 19 -6.27 -1.87 -1.32
N VAL A 20 -6.88 -0.67 -1.35
CA VAL A 20 -7.43 -0.03 -0.15
C VAL A 20 -8.62 -0.82 0.41
N GLU A 21 -9.52 -1.32 -0.43
CA GLU A 21 -10.66 -2.12 0.02
C GLU A 21 -10.24 -3.45 0.63
N GLU A 22 -9.26 -4.14 0.03
CA GLU A 22 -8.68 -5.37 0.57
C GLU A 22 -7.97 -5.12 1.92
N PHE A 23 -7.27 -4.00 2.04
CA PHE A 23 -6.65 -3.57 3.29
C PHE A 23 -7.71 -3.23 4.37
N ARG A 24 -8.76 -2.48 4.02
CA ARG A 24 -9.90 -2.21 4.92
C ARG A 24 -10.60 -3.49 5.38
N ALA A 25 -10.65 -4.50 4.52
CA ALA A 25 -11.23 -5.80 4.84
C ALA A 25 -10.28 -6.70 5.67
N GLY A 26 -9.07 -6.24 6.00
CA GLY A 26 -8.06 -7.01 6.75
C GLY A 26 -7.48 -8.18 5.97
N ARG A 27 -7.70 -8.23 4.65
CA ARG A 27 -7.16 -9.27 3.76
C ARG A 27 -5.76 -8.94 3.23
N LEU A 28 -5.39 -7.65 3.30
CA LEU A 28 -4.08 -7.16 2.95
C LEU A 28 -3.42 -6.53 4.17
N THR A 29 -2.16 -6.88 4.45
CA THR A 29 -1.36 -6.23 5.48
C THR A 29 -0.75 -4.92 4.97
N GLN A 30 -0.27 -4.07 5.88
CA GLN A 30 0.39 -2.81 5.54
C GLN A 30 1.67 -2.99 4.68
N PRO A 31 2.58 -3.96 4.97
CA PRO A 31 3.73 -4.23 4.11
C PRO A 31 3.34 -4.76 2.72
N GLU A 32 2.33 -5.63 2.63
CA GLU A 32 1.80 -6.10 1.35
C GLU A 32 1.20 -4.95 0.54
N LEU A 33 0.45 -4.05 1.18
CA LEU A 33 -0.10 -2.85 0.55
C LEU A 33 0.99 -1.95 0.00
N ARG A 34 2.05 -1.73 0.78
CA ARG A 34 3.22 -0.93 0.39
C ARG A 34 3.89 -1.50 -0.86
N ARG A 35 4.10 -2.82 -0.88
CA ARG A 35 4.74 -3.53 -2.00
C ARG A 35 3.85 -3.55 -3.24
N LEU A 36 2.55 -3.81 -3.07
CA LEU A 36 1.57 -3.84 -4.16
C LEU A 36 1.44 -2.48 -4.86
N LEU A 37 1.45 -1.39 -4.08
CA LEU A 37 1.35 -0.04 -4.61
C LEU A 37 2.71 0.55 -4.99
N GLY A 38 3.82 -0.14 -4.71
CA GLY A 38 5.16 0.31 -5.08
C GLY A 38 5.64 1.54 -4.29
N PHE A 39 5.11 1.75 -3.08
CA PHE A 39 5.57 2.85 -2.24
C PHE A 39 6.96 2.56 -1.67
N GLY A 40 7.91 3.43 -2.00
CA GLY A 40 9.29 3.33 -1.52
C GLY A 40 9.45 3.56 -0.02
N THR A 41 8.51 4.27 0.61
CA THR A 41 8.54 4.57 2.05
C THR A 41 7.17 4.36 2.70
N ARG A 42 7.18 4.04 3.99
CA ARG A 42 5.96 3.95 4.80
C ARG A 42 5.22 5.29 4.83
N THR A 43 5.93 6.41 4.95
CA THR A 43 5.34 7.75 4.95
C THR A 43 4.53 8.05 3.69
N ALA A 44 4.99 7.56 2.52
CA ALA A 44 4.24 7.71 1.28
C ALA A 44 2.94 6.89 1.28
N LEU A 45 2.98 5.66 1.82
CA LEU A 45 1.79 4.85 2.02
C LEU A 45 0.82 5.48 3.04
N ASP A 46 1.34 5.97 4.16
CA ASP A 46 0.53 6.61 5.22
C ASP A 46 -0.17 7.87 4.70
N ALA A 47 0.52 8.68 3.88
CA ALA A 47 -0.08 9.84 3.23
C ALA A 47 -1.22 9.42 2.28
N PHE A 48 -0.99 8.38 1.46
CA PHE A 48 -2.00 7.83 0.56
C PHE A 48 -3.23 7.29 1.30
N LEU A 49 -3.01 6.57 2.41
CA LEU A 49 -4.10 6.05 3.23
C LEU A 49 -4.90 7.18 3.89
N LYS A 50 -4.23 8.22 4.39
CA LYS A 50 -4.87 9.42 4.96
C LYS A 50 -5.73 10.15 3.93
N GLU A 51 -5.24 10.33 2.71
CA GLU A 51 -6.01 10.94 1.61
C GLU A 51 -7.29 10.15 1.29
N ARG A 52 -7.28 8.84 1.52
CA ARG A 52 -8.43 7.94 1.35
C ARG A 52 -9.28 7.75 2.61
N GLY A 53 -9.02 8.53 3.67
CA GLY A 53 -9.72 8.44 4.94
C GLY A 53 -9.53 7.10 5.65
N VAL A 54 -8.41 6.42 5.40
CA VAL A 54 -7.97 5.24 6.15
C VAL A 54 -6.96 5.72 7.18
N TYR A 55 -7.35 5.72 8.45
CA TYR A 55 -6.43 5.95 9.56
C TYR A 55 -6.04 4.60 10.12
N VAL A 56 -4.78 4.23 9.96
CA VAL A 56 -4.23 3.02 10.55
C VAL A 56 -3.57 3.43 11.85
N ASP A 57 -4.11 2.94 12.98
CA ASP A 57 -3.39 3.00 14.25
C ASP A 57 -2.24 1.99 14.16
N TYR A 58 -1.02 2.51 14.09
CA TYR A 58 0.17 1.70 13.98
C TYR A 58 0.68 1.33 15.36
N ASP A 59 0.75 0.03 15.66
CA ASP A 59 1.30 -0.46 16.90
C ASP A 59 2.73 -1.01 16.73
N HIS A 60 3.36 -1.33 17.85
CA HIS A 60 4.73 -1.83 17.87
C HIS A 60 4.85 -3.25 17.30
N ALA A 61 3.75 -4.01 17.23
CA ALA A 61 3.72 -5.34 16.63
C ALA A 61 3.75 -5.24 15.10
N ASP A 62 3.09 -4.24 14.51
CA ASP A 62 3.16 -3.96 13.07
C ASP A 62 4.59 -3.63 12.62
N LEU A 63 5.32 -2.83 13.42
CA LEU A 63 6.74 -2.53 13.18
C LEU A 63 7.64 -3.77 13.25
N MET A 64 7.38 -4.65 14.21
CA MET A 64 8.13 -5.88 14.36
C MET A 64 7.85 -6.86 13.22
N GLN A 65 6.63 -6.84 12.67
CA GLN A 65 6.28 -7.63 11.51
C GLN A 65 6.96 -7.09 10.25
N ASP A 66 6.96 -5.78 10.05
CA ASP A 66 7.67 -5.13 8.94
C ASP A 66 9.17 -5.50 8.94
N LEU A 67 9.83 -5.46 10.10
CA LEU A 67 11.24 -5.83 10.24
C LEU A 67 11.49 -7.31 9.90
N ARG A 68 10.58 -8.21 10.27
CA ARG A 68 10.67 -9.63 9.90
C ARG A 68 10.48 -9.84 8.41
N ASP A 69 9.55 -9.13 7.79
CA ASP A 69 9.30 -9.23 6.36
C ASP A 69 10.50 -8.69 5.56
N LEU A 70 11.17 -7.64 6.06
CA LEU A 70 12.44 -7.13 5.52
C LEU A 70 13.58 -8.14 5.63
N ASP A 71 13.74 -8.79 6.79
CA ASP A 71 14.74 -9.85 7.02
C ASP A 71 14.49 -11.06 6.11
N HIS A 72 13.22 -11.41 5.88
CA HIS A 72 12.84 -12.52 5.02
C HIS A 72 13.08 -12.24 3.52
N LEU A 73 13.16 -10.96 3.14
CA LEU A 73 13.53 -10.51 1.80
C LEU A 73 15.05 -10.37 1.61
N GLY A 74 15.85 -10.59 2.66
CA GLY A 74 17.31 -10.66 2.61
C GLY A 74 18.01 -9.31 2.39
N LEU A 75 17.42 -8.22 2.89
CA LEU A 75 18.00 -6.86 2.86
C LEU A 75 18.78 -6.53 4.14
#